data_AF-M2LFH4-F1
#
_entry.id   AF-M2LFH4-F1
#
_cell.length_a   1.000
_cell.length_b   1.000
_cell.length_c   1.000
_cell.angle_alpha   90.00
_cell.angle_beta   90.00
_cell.angle_gamma   90.00
#
_symmetry.space_group_name_H-M   'P 1'
#
loop_
_entity.id
_entity.type
_entity.pdbx_description
1 polymer ?
#
loop_
_entity_poly.entity_id
_entity_poly.type
_entity_poly.pdbx_seq_one_letter_code
_entity_poly.pdbx_strand_id
1 'polypeptide(L)'
;MRTTDDGQHRRPFPKRSRSPRDDHDVKRRRSRSPYRHSKHHRSPPADDIRLPFGVHLLHKRDLSAYTALFAEYLDINKRIDIERLDEYELKGRWKSFLGKWNRGELSKGWYDPEAKRRADARHTVGPAVPTLQDLQVRQEMVKEDLQLLATDRRNERQQERKAQKERLKELAPRAQPGSKERQIERKRETAAANRAFRDAKESGDAEVGEGELMGDAGLDSYKAKLKAMERQKNEREIRKEEVLRARAAEREERLAVHRAKEEKTVQMLKELARQRFG
;
A
#
# COMPACT_ATOMS: atom_id res chain seq x y z
N MET A 1 14.02 -67.79 107.42
CA MET A 1 12.63 -67.38 107.68
C MET A 1 11.74 -68.00 106.60
N ARG A 2 10.79 -68.87 107.00
CA ARG A 2 9.46 -69.21 106.43
C ARG A 2 9.29 -69.17 104.88
N THR A 3 9.31 -70.30 104.17
CA THR A 3 8.24 -71.32 103.91
C THR A 3 7.18 -70.92 102.86
N THR A 4 7.18 -71.69 101.74
CA THR A 4 6.07 -72.19 100.89
C THR A 4 5.13 -71.16 100.23
N ASP A 5 4.75 -71.28 98.96
CA ASP A 5 3.67 -72.19 98.55
C ASP A 5 3.44 -72.24 97.02
N ASP A 6 3.06 -73.44 96.59
CA ASP A 6 2.39 -73.97 95.40
C ASP A 6 2.04 -73.21 94.09
N GLY A 7 2.02 -74.00 93.00
CA GLY A 7 0.74 -74.16 92.26
C GLY A 7 0.67 -73.79 90.77
N GLN A 8 1.05 -74.76 89.91
CA GLN A 8 0.34 -75.25 88.71
C GLN A 8 -0.38 -74.27 87.72
N HIS A 9 -0.02 -74.44 86.44
CA HIS A 9 -0.73 -74.20 85.17
C HIS A 9 -2.21 -73.75 85.17
N ARG A 10 -2.57 -72.83 84.24
CA ARG A 10 -3.75 -72.94 83.33
C ARG A 10 -3.83 -71.77 82.33
N ARG A 11 -4.00 -72.09 81.04
CA ARG A 11 -4.41 -71.14 79.98
C ARG A 11 -5.90 -70.77 80.15
N PRO A 12 -6.35 -69.59 79.68
CA PRO A 12 -7.24 -69.59 78.51
C PRO A 12 -7.15 -68.36 77.58
N PHE A 13 -7.45 -68.56 76.29
CA PHE A 13 -7.94 -67.55 75.31
C PHE A 13 -9.17 -66.78 75.90
N PRO A 14 -9.68 -65.60 75.42
CA PRO A 14 -10.06 -65.36 74.00
C PRO A 14 -10.31 -63.88 73.50
N LYS A 15 -10.86 -63.77 72.26
CA LYS A 15 -11.75 -62.71 71.68
C LYS A 15 -11.15 -61.46 70.97
N ARG A 16 -10.87 -61.63 69.67
CA ARG A 16 -11.56 -61.04 68.49
C ARG A 16 -12.31 -59.69 68.63
N SER A 17 -11.94 -58.74 67.76
CA SER A 17 -12.84 -57.77 67.08
C SER A 17 -12.43 -57.77 65.59
N ARG A 18 -13.25 -58.27 64.64
CA ARG A 18 -14.27 -57.53 63.83
C ARG A 18 -13.65 -56.33 63.11
N SER A 19 -13.76 -56.10 61.80
CA SER A 19 -14.40 -56.74 60.64
C SER A 19 -14.05 -55.86 59.39
N PRO A 20 -14.44 -56.21 58.16
CA PRO A 20 -13.63 -56.06 56.94
C PRO A 20 -14.19 -55.10 55.86
N ARG A 21 -13.38 -54.78 54.85
CA ARG A 21 -13.78 -54.28 53.52
C ARG A 21 -12.87 -54.93 52.48
N ASP A 22 -13.39 -55.89 51.72
CA ASP A 22 -13.95 -55.76 50.35
C ASP A 22 -12.83 -55.63 49.30
N ASP A 23 -12.39 -56.72 48.67
CA ASP A 23 -13.00 -57.45 47.54
C ASP A 23 -12.81 -56.72 46.20
N HIS A 24 -11.88 -57.22 45.37
CA HIS A 24 -12.20 -57.79 44.06
C HIS A 24 -10.93 -58.22 43.29
N ASP A 25 -10.83 -59.54 43.20
CA ASP A 25 -10.31 -60.32 42.08
C ASP A 25 -10.55 -59.64 40.72
N VAL A 26 -9.56 -59.63 39.81
CA VAL A 26 -9.65 -60.13 38.43
C VAL A 26 -8.27 -60.01 37.76
N LYS A 27 -7.65 -61.18 37.54
CA LYS A 27 -6.81 -61.54 36.40
C LYS A 27 -6.51 -60.45 35.36
N ARG A 28 -5.28 -59.92 35.34
CA ARG A 28 -4.58 -59.65 34.06
C ARG A 28 -3.13 -60.08 34.17
N ARG A 29 -2.85 -61.27 33.62
CA ARG A 29 -1.55 -61.60 33.05
C ARG A 29 -1.15 -60.43 32.15
N ARG A 30 -0.24 -59.57 32.60
CA ARG A 30 0.39 -58.60 31.72
C ARG A 30 1.40 -59.39 30.91
N SER A 31 0.90 -60.01 29.84
CA SER A 31 1.70 -60.51 28.74
C SER A 31 2.74 -59.45 28.46
N ARG A 32 4.00 -59.81 28.62
CA ARG A 32 5.14 -58.99 28.23
C ARG A 32 4.89 -58.63 26.78
N SER A 33 4.44 -57.40 26.55
CA SER A 33 4.12 -56.93 25.20
C SER A 33 5.40 -57.13 24.39
N PRO A 34 5.38 -57.89 23.29
CA PRO A 34 6.56 -58.00 22.45
C PRO A 34 6.86 -56.57 22.03
N TYR A 35 8.05 -56.08 22.38
CA TYR A 35 8.59 -54.88 21.76
C TYR A 35 8.54 -55.13 20.26
N ARG A 36 7.49 -54.61 19.61
CA ARG A 36 7.43 -54.54 18.16
C ARG A 36 8.51 -53.53 17.82
N HIS A 37 9.72 -54.03 17.51
CA HIS A 37 10.64 -53.27 16.69
C HIS A 37 9.85 -52.92 15.44
N SER A 38 9.42 -51.66 15.37
CA SER A 38 9.04 -51.02 14.13
C SER A 38 10.20 -51.30 13.20
N LYS A 39 9.99 -52.19 12.22
CA LYS A 39 10.91 -52.35 11.11
C LYS A 39 10.93 -50.98 10.47
N HIS A 40 11.92 -50.17 10.81
CA HIS A 40 12.31 -49.08 9.95
C HIS A 40 12.56 -49.74 8.61
N HIS A 41 11.65 -49.49 7.66
CA HIS A 41 11.90 -49.81 6.27
C HIS A 41 13.26 -49.18 5.97
N ARG A 42 14.28 -50.02 5.86
CA ARG A 42 15.59 -49.61 5.41
C ARG A 42 15.29 -48.96 4.07
N SER A 43 15.51 -47.64 3.99
CA SER A 43 15.32 -46.95 2.73
C SER A 43 16.10 -47.73 1.66
N PRO A 44 15.50 -48.00 0.50
CA PRO A 44 16.21 -48.64 -0.60
C PRO A 44 17.58 -47.97 -0.77
N PRO A 45 18.66 -48.74 -1.05
CA PRO A 45 19.96 -48.14 -1.34
C PRO A 45 19.77 -47.06 -2.42
N ALA A 46 20.39 -45.90 -2.22
CA ALA A 46 20.15 -44.69 -3.02
C ALA A 46 20.43 -44.88 -4.53
N ASP A 47 21.05 -46.01 -4.89
CA ASP A 47 21.59 -46.30 -6.21
C ASP A 47 20.53 -46.73 -7.26
N ASP A 48 19.30 -47.11 -6.83
CA ASP A 48 18.24 -47.60 -7.76
C ASP A 48 17.03 -46.67 -7.92
N ILE A 49 17.03 -45.49 -7.30
CA ILE A 49 15.88 -44.57 -7.38
C ILE A 49 15.94 -43.77 -8.68
N ARG A 50 15.45 -44.36 -9.76
CA ARG A 50 15.25 -43.65 -11.04
C ARG A 50 13.97 -42.83 -10.97
N LEU A 51 14.09 -41.55 -10.60
CA LEU A 51 12.95 -40.63 -10.66
C LEU A 51 12.53 -40.38 -12.11
N PRO A 52 11.23 -40.13 -12.37
CA PRO A 52 10.75 -39.75 -13.68
C PRO A 52 11.53 -38.56 -14.25
N PHE A 53 11.81 -38.58 -15.56
CA PHE A 53 12.60 -37.56 -16.30
C PHE A 53 14.08 -37.45 -15.92
N GLY A 54 14.63 -38.41 -15.17
CA GLY A 54 16.05 -38.42 -14.80
C GLY A 54 16.41 -37.29 -13.82
N VAL A 55 15.43 -36.78 -13.08
CA VAL A 55 15.64 -35.71 -12.11
C VAL A 55 16.43 -36.23 -10.91
N HIS A 56 17.35 -35.41 -10.40
CA HIS A 56 18.19 -35.77 -9.27
C HIS A 56 17.39 -35.89 -7.96
N LEU A 57 17.91 -36.72 -7.07
CA LEU A 57 17.47 -36.78 -5.68
C LEU A 57 17.68 -35.42 -5.03
N LEU A 58 16.65 -34.91 -4.35
CA LEU A 58 16.75 -33.64 -3.67
C LEU A 58 17.39 -33.81 -2.30
N HIS A 59 18.26 -32.88 -1.96
CA HIS A 59 18.88 -32.79 -0.65
C HIS A 59 18.27 -31.64 0.17
N LYS A 60 18.53 -31.65 1.49
CA LYS A 60 18.07 -30.58 2.39
C LYS A 60 18.55 -29.18 1.98
N ARG A 61 19.70 -29.11 1.30
CA ARG A 61 20.33 -27.87 0.82
C ARG A 61 19.59 -27.25 -0.36
N ASP A 62 18.82 -28.04 -1.10
CA ASP A 62 18.14 -27.59 -2.31
C ASP A 62 16.82 -26.88 -2.01
N LEU A 63 16.55 -26.57 -0.74
CA LEU A 63 15.38 -25.83 -0.30
C LEU A 63 15.23 -24.54 -1.12
N SER A 64 16.29 -23.74 -1.24
CA SER A 64 16.22 -22.44 -1.92
C SER A 64 15.89 -22.58 -3.41
N ALA A 65 16.50 -23.55 -4.09
CA ALA A 65 16.31 -23.78 -5.53
C ALA A 65 14.94 -24.37 -5.89
N TYR A 66 14.27 -24.99 -4.92
CA TYR A 66 12.95 -25.63 -5.07
C TYR A 66 11.88 -24.96 -4.20
N THR A 67 12.14 -23.77 -3.65
CA THR A 67 11.17 -23.06 -2.79
C THR A 67 9.88 -22.76 -3.55
N ALA A 68 9.97 -22.39 -4.82
CA ALA A 68 8.82 -22.11 -5.67
C ALA A 68 7.92 -23.32 -5.91
N LEU A 69 8.51 -24.46 -6.29
CA LEU A 69 7.81 -25.73 -6.44
C LEU A 69 7.22 -26.21 -5.11
N PHE A 70 7.97 -26.03 -4.02
CA PHE A 70 7.51 -26.40 -2.69
C PHE A 70 6.35 -25.52 -2.21
N ALA A 71 6.34 -24.23 -2.55
CA ALA A 71 5.22 -23.32 -2.28
C ALA A 71 3.95 -23.77 -3.01
N GLU A 72 4.05 -24.08 -4.31
CA GLU A 72 2.91 -24.62 -5.09
C GLU A 72 2.43 -25.97 -4.53
N TYR A 73 3.35 -26.82 -4.05
CA TYR A 73 3.01 -28.07 -3.38
C TYR A 73 2.21 -27.86 -2.09
N LEU A 74 2.59 -26.87 -1.28
CA LEU A 74 1.90 -26.53 -0.04
C LEU A 74 0.54 -25.89 -0.31
N ASP A 75 0.44 -25.03 -1.32
CA ASP A 75 -0.81 -24.40 -1.71
C ASP A 75 -1.82 -25.45 -2.21
N ILE A 76 -1.43 -26.30 -3.15
CA ILE A 76 -2.32 -27.32 -3.72
C ILE A 76 -2.72 -28.39 -2.68
N ASN A 77 -1.77 -28.92 -1.90
CA ASN A 77 -2.05 -30.08 -1.04
C ASN A 77 -2.48 -29.71 0.38
N LYS A 78 -2.14 -28.51 0.85
CA LYS A 78 -2.39 -28.09 2.23
C LYS A 78 -3.14 -26.76 2.32
N ARG A 79 -3.26 -26.00 1.22
CA ARG A 79 -3.82 -24.63 1.20
C ARG A 79 -3.14 -23.75 2.25
N ILE A 80 -1.83 -23.90 2.37
CA ILE A 80 -1.00 -23.14 3.29
C ILE A 80 -0.03 -22.30 2.47
N ASP A 81 -0.09 -20.99 2.70
CA ASP A 81 0.84 -20.04 2.11
C ASP A 81 2.20 -20.13 2.80
N ILE A 82 3.27 -20.11 2.00
CA ILE A 82 4.64 -20.21 2.51
C ILE A 82 5.01 -19.02 3.41
N GLU A 83 4.40 -17.85 3.18
CA GLU A 83 4.63 -16.62 3.95
C GLU A 83 4.04 -16.67 5.38
N ARG A 84 3.09 -17.57 5.62
CA ARG A 84 2.48 -17.76 6.95
C ARG A 84 3.25 -18.78 7.80
N LEU A 85 4.22 -19.48 7.21
CA LEU A 85 4.94 -20.57 7.83
C LEU A 85 6.22 -20.11 8.51
N ASP A 86 6.42 -20.53 9.76
CA ASP A 86 7.69 -20.33 10.46
C ASP A 86 8.81 -21.23 9.89
N GLU A 87 10.06 -20.83 10.04
CA GLU A 87 11.24 -21.49 9.48
C GLU A 87 11.37 -22.95 9.96
N TYR A 88 10.99 -23.22 11.22
CA TYR A 88 10.98 -24.56 11.79
C TYR A 88 9.93 -25.47 11.13
N GLU A 89 8.72 -24.95 10.93
CA GLU A 89 7.66 -25.67 10.24
C GLU A 89 7.98 -25.89 8.77
N LEU A 90 8.59 -24.91 8.13
CA LEU A 90 9.04 -24.96 6.75
C LEU A 90 10.09 -26.07 6.56
N LYS A 91 11.10 -26.15 7.43
CA LYS A 91 12.11 -27.23 7.42
C LYS A 91 11.49 -28.62 7.67
N GLY A 92 10.51 -28.71 8.57
CA GLY A 92 9.79 -29.97 8.86
C GLY A 92 8.93 -30.45 7.68
N ARG A 93 8.20 -29.53 7.04
CA ARG A 93 7.40 -29.82 5.85
C ARG A 93 8.28 -30.10 4.63
N TRP A 94 9.40 -29.39 4.47
CA TRP A 94 10.41 -29.66 3.45
C TRP A 94 10.99 -31.07 3.58
N LYS A 95 11.35 -31.51 4.79
CA LYS A 95 11.83 -32.88 5.04
C LYS A 95 10.79 -33.94 4.63
N SER A 96 9.52 -33.66 4.85
CA SER A 96 8.42 -34.55 4.45
C SER A 96 8.23 -34.58 2.93
N PHE A 97 8.36 -33.43 2.27
CA PHE A 97 8.35 -33.31 0.81
C PHE A 97 9.53 -34.05 0.17
N LEU A 98 10.74 -33.82 0.67
CA LEU A 98 11.96 -34.54 0.26
C LEU A 98 11.79 -36.06 0.37
N GLY A 99 11.19 -36.53 1.47
CA GLY A 99 10.90 -37.95 1.64
C GLY A 99 9.99 -38.50 0.55
N LYS A 100 8.95 -37.76 0.16
CA LYS A 100 8.02 -38.18 -0.91
C LYS A 100 8.64 -38.08 -2.30
N TRP A 101 9.42 -37.03 -2.53
CA TRP A 101 10.18 -36.81 -3.76
C TRP A 101 11.20 -37.92 -3.98
N ASN A 102 12.07 -38.14 -3.00
CA ASN A 102 13.12 -39.14 -3.08
C ASN A 102 12.58 -40.58 -3.06
N ARG A 103 11.29 -40.81 -2.73
CA ARG A 103 10.62 -42.10 -2.91
C ARG A 103 9.90 -42.25 -4.25
N GLY A 104 9.82 -41.20 -5.06
CA GLY A 104 9.10 -41.24 -6.33
C GLY A 104 7.56 -41.23 -6.18
N GLU A 105 7.02 -40.97 -4.99
CA GLU A 105 5.58 -41.06 -4.69
C GLU A 105 4.77 -39.85 -5.19
N LEU A 106 5.47 -38.79 -5.63
CA LEU A 106 4.84 -37.58 -6.15
C LEU A 106 4.33 -37.81 -7.60
N SER A 107 3.28 -37.11 -8.01
CA SER A 107 2.76 -37.24 -9.38
C SER A 107 3.81 -36.82 -10.41
N LYS A 108 3.81 -37.48 -11.58
CA LYS A 108 4.78 -37.28 -12.68
C LYS A 108 4.97 -35.80 -13.04
N GLY A 109 3.89 -35.01 -13.00
CA GLY A 109 3.90 -33.58 -13.30
C GLY A 109 4.71 -32.70 -12.35
N TRP A 110 5.06 -33.19 -11.16
CA TRP A 110 5.94 -32.47 -10.24
C TRP A 110 7.41 -32.64 -10.56
N TYR A 111 7.78 -33.69 -11.29
CA TYR A 111 9.16 -33.92 -11.75
C TYR A 111 9.43 -33.22 -13.09
N ASP A 112 8.42 -32.61 -13.71
CA ASP A 112 8.60 -31.91 -14.98
C ASP A 112 9.43 -30.62 -14.81
N PRO A 113 10.55 -30.47 -15.54
CA PRO A 113 11.35 -29.23 -15.52
C PRO A 113 10.54 -28.00 -15.94
N GLU A 114 9.54 -28.17 -16.81
CA GLU A 114 8.64 -27.11 -17.24
C GLU A 114 7.67 -26.67 -16.13
N ALA A 115 7.21 -27.61 -15.29
CA ALA A 115 6.44 -27.28 -14.09
C ALA A 115 7.30 -26.48 -13.11
N LYS A 116 8.58 -26.87 -12.92
CA LYS A 116 9.55 -26.10 -12.14
C LYS A 116 9.71 -24.68 -12.65
N ARG A 117 9.93 -24.51 -13.95
CA ARG A 117 10.10 -23.19 -14.57
C ARG A 117 8.88 -22.29 -14.38
N ARG A 118 7.67 -22.84 -14.50
CA ARG A 118 6.43 -22.09 -14.28
C ARG A 118 6.28 -21.67 -12.82
N ALA A 119 6.58 -22.57 -11.88
CA ALA A 119 6.58 -22.26 -10.46
C ALA A 119 7.61 -21.19 -10.12
N ASP A 120 8.85 -21.34 -10.61
CA ASP A 120 9.93 -20.38 -10.43
C ASP A 120 9.53 -19.01 -10.98
N ALA A 121 8.98 -18.92 -12.21
CA ALA A 121 8.52 -17.65 -12.78
C ALA A 121 7.42 -16.95 -11.96
N ARG A 122 6.54 -17.73 -11.33
CA ARG A 122 5.49 -17.22 -10.42
C ARG A 122 6.00 -16.86 -9.04
N HIS A 123 7.13 -17.40 -8.61
CA HIS A 123 7.72 -17.18 -7.28
C HIS A 123 8.90 -16.19 -7.32
N THR A 124 9.52 -15.97 -8.48
CA THR A 124 10.48 -14.87 -8.72
C THR A 124 9.77 -13.52 -8.83
N VAL A 125 8.71 -13.32 -8.04
CA VAL A 125 8.10 -12.01 -7.81
C VAL A 125 9.01 -11.23 -6.86
N GLY A 126 10.21 -10.91 -7.36
CA GLY A 126 10.87 -9.68 -6.95
C GLY A 126 10.05 -8.50 -7.46
N PRO A 127 10.38 -7.24 -7.08
CA PRO A 127 9.76 -6.08 -7.71
C PRO A 127 9.82 -6.28 -9.21
N ALA A 128 8.65 -6.42 -9.82
CA ALA A 128 8.52 -6.73 -11.23
C ALA A 128 9.44 -5.77 -11.99
N VAL A 129 10.20 -6.29 -12.95
CA VAL A 129 11.00 -5.44 -13.84
C VAL A 129 10.03 -4.36 -14.34
N PRO A 130 10.28 -3.07 -14.05
CA PRO A 130 9.32 -2.02 -14.33
C PRO A 130 8.87 -2.13 -15.78
N THR A 131 7.57 -2.12 -15.99
CA THR A 131 7.02 -2.14 -17.35
C THR A 131 7.47 -0.88 -18.09
N LEU A 132 7.41 -0.88 -19.41
CA LEU A 132 7.70 0.34 -20.20
C LEU A 132 6.86 1.54 -19.74
N GLN A 133 5.62 1.29 -19.29
CA GLN A 133 4.72 2.30 -18.73
C GLN A 133 5.25 2.83 -17.39
N ASP A 134 5.73 1.96 -16.50
CA ASP A 134 6.31 2.38 -15.21
C ASP A 134 7.58 3.21 -15.38
N LEU A 135 8.39 2.89 -16.40
CA LEU A 135 9.56 3.69 -16.76
C LEU A 135 9.18 5.07 -17.30
N GLN A 136 8.11 5.16 -18.09
CA GLN A 136 7.59 6.44 -18.59
C GLN A 136 7.09 7.31 -17.44
N VAL A 137 6.27 6.75 -16.55
CA VAL A 137 5.77 7.47 -15.37
C VAL A 137 6.94 7.99 -14.52
N ARG A 138 7.96 7.16 -14.29
CA ARG A 138 9.16 7.59 -13.55
C ARG A 138 9.90 8.74 -14.24
N GLN A 139 10.02 8.70 -15.57
CA GLN A 139 10.65 9.78 -16.34
C GLN A 139 9.82 11.07 -16.30
N GLU A 140 8.48 10.96 -16.30
CA GLU A 140 7.58 12.10 -16.16
C GLU A 140 7.70 12.74 -14.78
N MET A 141 7.67 11.97 -13.70
CA MET A 141 7.90 12.47 -12.34
C MET A 141 9.22 13.24 -12.22
N VAL A 142 10.30 12.68 -12.77
CA VAL A 142 11.62 13.35 -12.75
C VAL A 142 11.59 14.67 -13.55
N LYS A 143 10.89 14.72 -14.67
CA LYS A 143 10.74 15.96 -15.46
C LYS A 143 9.93 17.00 -14.71
N GLU A 144 8.84 16.60 -14.06
CA GLU A 144 8.00 17.48 -13.24
C GLU A 144 8.81 18.07 -12.08
N ASP A 145 9.57 17.27 -11.36
CA ASP A 145 10.44 17.74 -10.27
C ASP A 145 11.46 18.77 -10.77
N LEU A 146 12.09 18.51 -11.91
CA LEU A 146 13.03 19.46 -12.52
C LEU A 146 12.35 20.77 -12.92
N GLN A 147 11.11 20.72 -13.41
CA GLN A 147 10.32 21.91 -13.73
C GLN A 147 9.99 22.71 -12.48
N LEU A 148 9.58 22.05 -11.40
CA LEU A 148 9.27 22.69 -10.12
C LEU A 148 10.51 23.42 -9.58
N LEU A 149 11.66 22.75 -9.52
CA LEU A 149 12.91 23.36 -9.07
C LEU A 149 13.31 24.58 -9.92
N ALA A 150 13.08 24.53 -11.24
CA ALA A 150 13.34 25.66 -12.13
C ALA A 150 12.38 26.83 -11.86
N THR A 151 11.11 26.55 -11.57
CA THR A 151 10.13 27.57 -11.19
C THR A 151 10.42 28.17 -9.83
N ASP A 152 10.81 27.36 -8.85
CA ASP A 152 11.16 27.79 -7.50
C ASP A 152 12.37 28.73 -7.54
N ARG A 153 13.42 28.39 -8.29
CA ARG A 153 14.56 29.29 -8.52
C ARG A 153 14.20 30.62 -9.20
N ARG A 154 13.12 30.68 -9.98
CA ARG A 154 12.62 31.94 -10.54
C ARG A 154 11.85 32.71 -9.48
N ASN A 155 11.02 32.03 -8.71
CA ASN A 155 10.22 32.60 -7.64
C ASN A 155 11.10 33.19 -6.53
N GLU A 156 12.13 32.47 -6.10
CA GLU A 156 13.13 32.92 -5.13
C GLU A 156 13.79 34.23 -5.61
N ARG A 157 14.28 34.28 -6.85
CA ARG A 157 14.86 35.51 -7.42
C ARG A 157 13.86 36.66 -7.49
N GLN A 158 12.59 36.39 -7.76
CA GLN A 158 11.56 37.43 -7.75
C GLN A 158 11.26 37.93 -6.33
N GLN A 159 11.21 37.02 -5.35
CA GLN A 159 11.03 37.33 -3.95
C GLN A 159 12.21 38.15 -3.42
N GLU A 160 13.44 37.81 -3.76
CA GLU A 160 14.64 38.59 -3.42
C GLU A 160 14.57 40.01 -4.01
N ARG A 161 14.24 40.13 -5.30
CA ARG A 161 14.05 41.45 -5.94
C ARG A 161 12.95 42.26 -5.27
N LYS A 162 11.84 41.60 -4.88
CA LYS A 162 10.73 42.24 -4.17
C LYS A 162 11.15 42.68 -2.77
N ALA A 163 11.85 41.83 -2.03
CA ALA A 163 12.36 42.13 -0.69
C ALA A 163 13.38 43.27 -0.72
N GLN A 164 14.28 43.28 -1.71
CA GLN A 164 15.19 44.41 -1.95
C GLN A 164 14.41 45.70 -2.23
N LYS A 165 13.39 45.64 -3.09
CA LYS A 165 12.53 46.80 -3.37
C LYS A 165 11.76 47.27 -2.13
N GLU A 166 11.32 46.36 -1.26
CA GLU A 166 10.64 46.70 0.00
C GLU A 166 11.60 47.35 0.99
N ARG A 167 12.80 46.80 1.18
CA ARG A 167 13.87 47.43 1.98
C ARG A 167 14.21 48.83 1.48
N LEU A 168 14.30 49.03 0.15
CA LEU A 168 14.54 50.35 -0.44
C LEU A 168 13.39 51.32 -0.17
N LYS A 169 12.14 50.85 -0.15
CA LYS A 169 10.96 51.69 0.17
C LYS A 169 10.91 52.09 1.64
N GLU A 170 11.40 51.24 2.54
CA GLU A 170 11.50 51.54 3.97
C GLU A 170 12.61 52.56 4.26
N LEU A 171 13.75 52.42 3.57
CA LEU A 171 14.88 53.34 3.70
C LEU A 171 14.61 54.71 3.07
N ALA A 172 13.89 54.75 1.95
CA ALA A 172 13.49 55.97 1.26
C ALA A 172 11.95 56.03 1.20
N PRO A 173 11.28 56.51 2.27
CA PRO A 173 9.84 56.72 2.22
C PRO A 173 9.54 57.63 1.03
N ARG A 174 8.66 57.16 0.14
CA ARG A 174 8.21 57.93 -1.02
C ARG A 174 7.84 59.35 -0.57
N ALA A 175 8.36 60.35 -1.29
CA ALA A 175 8.20 61.75 -0.94
C ALA A 175 6.73 62.08 -0.65
N GLN A 176 6.49 62.88 0.39
CA GLN A 176 5.17 63.15 0.93
C GLN A 176 4.15 63.50 -0.16
N PRO A 177 2.88 63.04 -0.04
CA PRO A 177 1.79 63.33 -0.97
C PRO A 177 1.62 64.82 -1.29
N GLY A 178 2.33 65.34 -2.30
CA GLY A 178 2.25 66.76 -2.70
C GLY A 178 3.57 67.41 -3.10
N SER A 179 4.72 66.78 -2.87
CA SER A 179 6.01 67.34 -3.30
C SER A 179 6.17 67.33 -4.84
N LYS A 180 6.99 68.26 -5.36
CA LYS A 180 7.34 68.38 -6.79
C LYS A 180 7.85 67.07 -7.39
N GLU A 181 8.50 66.24 -6.59
CA GLU A 181 9.02 64.93 -6.98
C GLU A 181 7.90 63.95 -7.34
N ARG A 182 6.79 63.94 -6.58
CA ARG A 182 5.62 63.10 -6.89
C ARG A 182 4.91 63.54 -8.17
N GLN A 183 4.92 64.83 -8.49
CA GLN A 183 4.37 65.33 -9.75
C GLN A 183 5.24 64.92 -10.94
N ILE A 184 6.56 64.91 -10.78
CA ILE A 184 7.50 64.45 -11.80
C ILE A 184 7.42 62.92 -11.97
N GLU A 185 7.26 62.16 -10.88
CA GLU A 185 6.99 60.72 -10.95
C GLU A 185 5.64 60.42 -11.62
N ARG A 186 4.56 61.13 -11.26
CA ARG A 186 3.25 60.98 -11.92
C ARG A 186 3.33 61.26 -13.42
N LYS A 187 4.05 62.31 -13.83
CA LYS A 187 4.29 62.61 -15.25
C LYS A 187 5.12 61.51 -15.93
N ARG A 188 6.14 60.98 -15.26
CA ARG A 188 6.96 59.85 -15.77
C ARG A 188 6.15 58.57 -15.89
N GLU A 189 5.30 58.24 -14.91
CA GLU A 189 4.40 57.09 -14.95
C GLU A 189 3.39 57.21 -16.10
N THR A 190 2.79 58.39 -16.30
CA THR A 190 1.90 58.64 -17.45
C THR A 190 2.65 58.56 -18.78
N ALA A 191 3.89 59.08 -18.85
CA ALA A 191 4.70 59.03 -20.07
C ALA A 191 5.18 57.60 -20.38
N ALA A 192 5.53 56.82 -19.35
CA ALA A 192 5.91 55.42 -19.49
C ALA A 192 4.72 54.55 -19.89
N ALA A 193 3.52 54.79 -19.34
CA ALA A 193 2.30 54.14 -19.80
C ALA A 193 2.02 54.47 -21.27
N ASN A 194 2.07 55.75 -21.65
CA ASN A 194 1.88 56.18 -23.04
C ASN A 194 2.93 55.59 -23.98
N ARG A 195 4.19 55.46 -23.54
CA ARG A 195 5.25 54.79 -24.30
C ARG A 195 4.97 53.29 -24.41
N ALA A 196 4.63 52.60 -23.32
CA ALA A 196 4.29 51.17 -23.36
C ALA A 196 3.06 50.89 -24.24
N PHE A 197 2.06 51.77 -24.28
CA PHE A 197 0.95 51.67 -25.23
C PHE A 197 1.39 51.89 -26.68
N ARG A 198 2.38 52.76 -26.91
CA ARG A 198 2.97 52.97 -28.24
C ARG A 198 3.80 51.76 -28.66
N ASP A 199 4.68 51.28 -27.80
CA ASP A 199 5.58 50.15 -28.04
C ASP A 199 4.79 48.83 -28.19
N ALA A 200 3.71 48.62 -27.42
CA ALA A 200 2.82 47.47 -27.59
C ALA A 200 1.99 47.55 -28.89
N LYS A 201 1.77 48.76 -29.41
CA LYS A 201 1.14 48.98 -30.72
C LYS A 201 2.17 48.86 -31.86
N GLU A 202 3.45 49.15 -31.59
CA GLU A 202 4.57 49.04 -32.52
C GLU A 202 5.13 47.61 -32.62
N SER A 203 5.06 46.82 -31.54
CA SER A 203 5.40 45.40 -31.53
C SER A 203 4.34 44.50 -32.19
N GLY A 204 3.24 45.11 -32.62
CA GLY A 204 2.21 44.50 -33.44
C GLY A 204 2.22 45.16 -34.81
N ASP A 205 3.21 44.84 -35.63
CA ASP A 205 3.07 44.87 -37.09
C ASP A 205 2.07 43.78 -37.50
N ALA A 206 0.86 43.90 -36.98
CA ALA A 206 -0.30 43.28 -37.60
C ALA A 206 -0.57 44.19 -38.79
N GLU A 207 -0.21 43.72 -39.97
CA GLU A 207 -0.78 44.18 -41.22
C GLU A 207 -2.30 44.20 -41.05
N VAL A 208 -2.83 45.34 -40.61
CA VAL A 208 -4.25 45.65 -40.76
C VAL A 208 -4.40 45.77 -42.26
N GLY A 209 -4.79 44.65 -42.88
CA GLY A 209 -4.92 44.55 -44.33
C GLY A 209 -5.66 45.78 -44.84
N GLU A 210 -5.22 46.32 -45.98
CA GLU A 210 -5.63 47.63 -46.49
C GLU A 210 -7.16 47.81 -46.53
N GLY A 211 -7.93 46.73 -46.70
CA GLY A 211 -9.40 46.72 -46.63
C GLY A 211 -10.03 46.92 -45.23
N GLU A 212 -9.29 46.68 -44.15
CA GLU A 212 -9.71 46.97 -42.77
C GLU A 212 -9.31 48.37 -42.33
N LEU A 213 -8.24 48.92 -42.92
CA LEU A 213 -7.82 50.32 -42.73
C LEU A 213 -8.72 51.30 -43.50
N MET A 214 -9.24 50.89 -44.66
CA MET A 214 -10.11 51.70 -45.53
C MET A 214 -11.56 51.19 -45.58
N GLY A 215 -12.06 50.47 -44.56
CA GLY A 215 -13.49 50.24 -44.38
C GLY A 215 -14.26 49.76 -45.63
N ASP A 216 -13.66 48.94 -46.49
CA ASP A 216 -14.20 48.61 -47.81
C ASP A 216 -14.99 47.29 -47.83
N ALA A 217 -15.59 46.90 -46.71
CA ALA A 217 -16.47 45.75 -46.71
C ALA A 217 -17.76 46.14 -46.01
N GLY A 218 -18.85 46.24 -46.80
CA GLY A 218 -20.17 46.68 -46.36
C GLY A 218 -20.76 45.94 -45.15
N LEU A 219 -22.00 46.31 -44.80
CA LEU A 219 -22.75 45.91 -43.58
C LEU A 219 -22.60 44.45 -43.10
N ASP A 220 -22.35 43.52 -44.00
CA ASP A 220 -22.19 42.10 -43.68
C ASP A 220 -20.84 41.77 -43.00
N SER A 221 -19.76 42.50 -43.31
CA SER A 221 -18.48 42.35 -42.63
C SER A 221 -18.57 42.83 -41.17
N TYR A 222 -19.34 43.89 -40.92
CA TYR A 222 -19.59 44.45 -39.60
C TYR A 222 -20.47 43.51 -38.75
N LYS A 223 -21.53 42.95 -39.35
CA LYS A 223 -22.36 41.92 -38.70
C LYS A 223 -21.57 40.65 -38.38
N ALA A 224 -20.65 40.24 -39.25
CA ALA A 224 -19.76 39.10 -38.99
C ALA A 224 -18.78 39.38 -37.84
N LYS A 225 -18.22 40.60 -37.76
CA LYS A 225 -17.35 41.03 -36.67
C LYS A 225 -18.09 41.13 -35.33
N LEU A 226 -19.33 41.65 -35.31
CA LEU A 226 -20.17 41.65 -34.10
C LEU A 226 -20.45 40.24 -33.61
N LYS A 227 -20.83 39.32 -34.50
CA LYS A 227 -21.04 37.91 -34.15
C LYS A 227 -19.77 37.20 -33.68
N ALA A 228 -18.60 37.53 -34.24
CA ALA A 228 -17.31 36.99 -33.80
C ALA A 228 -16.94 37.50 -32.40
N MET A 229 -17.18 38.79 -32.13
CA MET A 229 -16.98 39.39 -30.81
C MET A 229 -17.97 38.85 -29.78
N GLU A 230 -19.23 38.63 -30.14
CA GLU A 230 -20.22 37.96 -29.30
C GLU A 230 -19.82 36.52 -29.01
N ARG A 231 -19.36 35.76 -30.01
CA ARG A 231 -18.85 34.40 -29.80
C ARG A 231 -17.64 34.36 -28.86
N GLN A 232 -16.70 35.29 -29.00
CA GLN A 232 -15.55 35.38 -28.09
C GLN A 232 -15.95 35.83 -26.68
N LYS A 233 -16.94 36.71 -26.53
CA LYS A 233 -17.48 37.08 -25.22
C LYS A 233 -18.20 35.90 -24.58
N ASN A 234 -19.00 35.16 -25.33
CA ASN A 234 -19.66 33.94 -24.87
C ASN A 234 -18.64 32.88 -24.47
N GLU A 235 -17.57 32.69 -25.24
CA GLU A 235 -16.52 31.70 -24.93
C GLU A 235 -15.72 32.08 -23.67
N ARG A 236 -15.49 33.38 -23.44
CA ARG A 236 -14.86 33.89 -22.21
C ARG A 236 -15.80 33.79 -21.01
N GLU A 237 -17.08 33.99 -21.22
CA GLU A 237 -18.11 33.83 -20.20
C GLU A 237 -18.30 32.36 -19.83
N ILE A 238 -18.29 31.45 -20.81
CA ILE A 238 -18.30 29.99 -20.61
C ILE A 238 -17.05 29.56 -19.84
N ARG A 239 -15.84 29.97 -20.25
CA ARG A 239 -14.60 29.66 -19.50
C ARG A 239 -14.63 30.20 -18.06
N LYS A 240 -15.18 31.40 -17.86
CA LYS A 240 -15.30 32.01 -16.53
C LYS A 240 -16.36 31.31 -15.68
N GLU A 241 -17.46 30.89 -16.28
CA GLU A 241 -18.53 30.13 -15.64
C GLU A 241 -18.09 28.71 -15.30
N GLU A 242 -17.31 28.05 -16.17
CA GLU A 242 -16.72 26.73 -15.92
C GLU A 242 -15.75 26.76 -14.73
N VAL A 243 -14.88 27.78 -14.66
CA VAL A 243 -13.96 27.96 -13.52
C VAL A 243 -14.72 28.27 -12.23
N LEU A 244 -15.77 29.10 -12.30
CA LEU A 244 -16.60 29.41 -11.14
C LEU A 244 -17.46 28.21 -10.71
N ARG A 245 -17.96 27.40 -11.65
CA ARG A 245 -18.71 26.17 -11.41
C ARG A 245 -17.82 25.08 -10.81
N ALA A 246 -16.59 24.91 -11.31
CA ALA A 246 -15.62 23.99 -10.74
C ALA A 246 -15.25 24.39 -9.30
N ARG A 247 -15.02 25.69 -9.06
CA ARG A 247 -14.74 26.22 -7.71
C ARG A 247 -15.94 26.13 -6.77
N ALA A 248 -17.16 26.25 -7.29
CA ALA A 248 -18.38 26.05 -6.52
C ALA A 248 -18.59 24.57 -6.16
N ALA A 249 -18.35 23.65 -7.11
CA ALA A 249 -18.45 22.20 -6.87
C ALA A 249 -17.42 21.72 -5.84
N GLU A 250 -16.17 22.21 -5.89
CA GLU A 250 -15.16 21.89 -4.87
C GLU A 250 -15.57 22.38 -3.47
N ARG A 251 -16.17 23.58 -3.40
CA ARG A 251 -16.71 24.12 -2.14
C ARG A 251 -17.93 23.33 -1.66
N GLU A 252 -18.79 22.91 -2.57
CA GLU A 252 -19.98 22.11 -2.25
C GLU A 252 -19.60 20.71 -1.78
N GLU A 253 -18.59 20.07 -2.37
CA GLU A 253 -18.07 18.78 -1.93
C GLU A 253 -17.49 18.86 -0.51
N ARG A 254 -16.70 19.91 -0.22
CA ARG A 254 -16.20 20.14 1.15
C ARG A 254 -17.32 20.38 2.15
N LEU A 255 -18.34 21.15 1.78
CA LEU A 255 -19.52 21.38 2.61
C LEU A 255 -20.36 20.11 2.76
N ALA A 256 -20.48 19.26 1.73
CA ALA A 256 -21.19 17.99 1.77
C ALA A 256 -20.50 16.98 2.70
N VAL A 257 -19.16 16.94 2.69
CA VAL A 257 -18.39 16.15 3.67
C VAL A 257 -18.64 16.65 5.09
N HIS A 258 -18.73 17.96 5.30
CA HIS A 258 -19.07 18.52 6.61
C HIS A 258 -20.51 18.20 7.03
N ARG A 259 -21.48 18.39 6.12
CA ARG A 259 -22.90 18.04 6.34
C ARG A 259 -23.09 16.55 6.61
N ALA A 260 -22.40 15.66 5.90
CA ALA A 260 -22.47 14.22 6.17
C ALA A 260 -21.90 13.84 7.55
N LYS A 261 -20.88 14.56 8.03
CA LYS A 261 -20.39 14.42 9.40
C LYS A 261 -21.41 14.95 10.40
N GLU A 262 -21.99 16.12 10.16
CA GLU A 262 -23.05 16.70 10.98
C GLU A 262 -24.28 15.78 11.04
N GLU A 263 -24.75 15.25 9.91
CA GLU A 263 -25.86 14.31 9.83
C GLU A 263 -25.59 13.05 10.64
N LYS A 264 -24.39 12.47 10.56
CA LYS A 264 -24.00 11.33 11.40
C LYS A 264 -24.02 11.68 12.88
N THR A 265 -23.53 12.86 13.27
CA THR A 265 -23.57 13.31 14.67
C THR A 265 -24.99 13.58 15.14
N VAL A 266 -25.83 14.18 14.29
CA VAL A 266 -27.24 14.46 14.58
C VAL A 266 -28.03 13.16 14.66
N GLN A 267 -27.74 12.16 13.83
CA GLN A 267 -28.33 10.83 13.90
C GLN A 267 -27.95 10.12 15.20
N MET A 268 -26.67 10.10 15.56
CA MET A 268 -26.20 9.54 16.84
C MET A 268 -26.86 10.26 18.05
N LEU A 269 -26.99 11.58 18.01
CA LEU A 269 -27.66 12.36 19.06
C LEU A 269 -29.18 12.10 19.09
N LYS A 270 -29.83 11.97 17.93
CA LYS A 270 -31.25 11.61 17.83
C LYS A 270 -31.52 10.20 18.36
N GLU A 271 -30.62 9.25 18.12
CA GLU A 271 -30.71 7.88 18.65
C GLU A 271 -30.59 7.86 20.18
N LEU A 272 -29.62 8.61 20.73
CA LEU A 272 -29.48 8.75 22.19
C LEU A 272 -30.69 9.46 22.83
N ALA A 273 -31.22 10.49 22.18
CA ALA A 273 -32.43 11.17 22.64
C ALA A 273 -33.65 10.24 22.61
N ARG A 274 -33.79 9.43 21.56
CA ARG A 274 -34.87 8.43 21.46
C ARG A 274 -34.75 7.32 22.51
N GLN A 275 -33.54 6.92 22.90
CA GLN A 275 -33.32 5.94 23.97
C GLN A 275 -33.59 6.50 25.37
N ARG A 276 -33.44 7.82 25.57
CA ARG A 276 -33.58 8.47 26.88
C ARG A 276 -34.96 9.07 27.15
N PHE A 277 -35.68 9.46 26.10
CA PHE A 277 -36.95 10.19 26.20
C PHE A 277 -38.07 9.60 25.34
N GLY A 278 -37.85 8.43 24.72
CA GLY A 278 -38.83 7.71 23.90
C GLY A 278 -39.21 6.36 24.48
#